data_AF-A0A973SYQ7-F1
#
_entry.id   AF-A0A973SYQ7-F1
#
_cell.length_a   1.000
_cell.length_b   1.000
_cell.length_c   1.000
_cell.angle_alpha   90.00
_cell.angle_beta   90.00
_cell.angle_gamma   90.00
#
_symmetry.space_group_name_H-M   'P 1'
#
loop_
_entity.id
_entity.type
_entity.pdbx_description
1 polymer ?
#
loop_
_entity_poly.entity_id
_entity_poly.type
_entity_poly.pdbx_seq_one_letter_code
_entity_poly.pdbx_strand_id
1 'polypeptide(L)' 'MTCPQLVAVSASSNGSKGDESPDQWRPQQSYGCTYARAWIDAKHYYQLNVTSPEHDALVEMLDTCPAV' A
#
# COMPACT_ATOMS: atom_id res chain seq x y z
N MET A 1 16.53 -5.13 -6.51
CA MET A 1 15.44 -5.72 -7.32
C MET A 1 14.52 -4.58 -7.71
N THR A 2 14.21 -4.49 -9.00
CA THR A 2 13.64 -3.34 -9.71
C THR A 2 12.23 -2.97 -9.23
N CYS A 3 12.05 -1.73 -8.79
CA CYS A 3 10.76 -1.17 -8.38
C CYS A 3 9.99 -0.68 -9.62
N PRO A 4 9.09 -1.53 -10.16
CA PRO A 4 7.73 -1.07 -10.38
C PRO A 4 6.71 -2.15 -9.96
N GLN A 5 5.96 -1.90 -8.88
CA GLN A 5 4.81 -2.72 -8.49
C GLN A 5 3.57 -2.39 -9.34
N LEU A 6 3.58 -2.77 -10.61
CA LEU A 6 2.38 -2.79 -11.43
C LEU A 6 1.61 -4.08 -11.13
N VAL A 7 0.61 -3.98 -10.27
CA VAL A 7 -0.32 -5.09 -9.99
C VAL A 7 -1.54 -4.93 -10.89
N ALA A 8 -1.83 -5.94 -11.70
CA ALA A 8 -3.07 -5.96 -12.48
C ALA A 8 -4.25 -6.11 -11.52
N VAL A 9 -5.08 -5.06 -11.43
CA VAL A 9 -6.29 -5.02 -10.60
C VAL A 9 -7.51 -4.80 -11.48
N SER A 10 -8.70 -5.07 -10.96
CA SER A 10 -9.95 -4.72 -11.66
C SER A 10 -10.05 -3.20 -11.85
N ALA A 11 -10.70 -2.78 -12.94
CA ALA A 11 -10.94 -1.36 -13.21
C ALA A 11 -11.69 -0.67 -12.06
N SER A 12 -12.59 -1.38 -11.38
CA SER A 12 -13.27 -0.89 -10.18
C SER A 12 -12.31 -0.64 -9.02
N SER A 13 -11.39 -1.56 -8.73
CA SER A 13 -10.42 -1.39 -7.65
C SER A 13 -9.41 -0.28 -7.96
N ASN A 14 -9.00 -0.13 -9.23
CA ASN A 14 -8.14 0.98 -9.66
C ASN A 14 -8.86 2.32 -9.57
N GLY A 15 -10.12 2.36 -10.01
CA GLY A 15 -10.95 3.57 -9.96
C GLY A 15 -11.30 3.98 -8.53
N SER A 16 -11.56 3.02 -7.64
CA SER A 16 -11.79 3.29 -6.21
C SER A 16 -10.53 3.71 -5.45
N LYS A 17 -9.34 3.33 -5.91
CA LYS A 17 -8.10 3.81 -5.32
C LYS A 17 -7.77 5.22 -5.80
N GLY A 18 -7.80 5.47 -7.11
CA GLY A 18 -7.36 6.75 -7.69
C GLY A 18 -5.99 7.22 -7.16
N ASP A 19 -5.92 8.51 -6.82
CA ASP A 19 -4.76 9.17 -6.20
C ASP A 19 -4.79 9.09 -4.65
N GLU A 20 -5.71 8.31 -4.09
CA GLU A 20 -5.88 8.18 -2.65
C GLU A 20 -4.71 7.41 -2.04
N SER A 21 -4.30 7.90 -0.88
CA SER A 21 -3.23 7.34 -0.06
C SER A 21 -3.79 6.19 0.82
N PRO A 22 -2.94 5.30 1.35
CA PRO A 22 -3.34 4.18 2.20
C PRO A 22 -4.22 4.53 3.42
N ASP A 23 -4.20 5.79 3.86
CA ASP A 23 -5.07 6.30 4.92
C ASP A 23 -6.52 6.52 4.45
N GLN A 24 -6.71 6.85 3.17
CA GLN A 24 -8.02 7.12 2.58
C GLN A 24 -8.61 5.88 1.91
N TRP A 25 -7.77 5.07 1.27
CA TRP A 25 -8.18 3.85 0.59
C TRP A 25 -7.33 2.65 1.00
N ARG A 26 -8.01 1.54 1.29
CA ARG A 26 -7.37 0.28 1.67
C ARG A 26 -7.87 -0.89 0.81
N PRO A 27 -6.98 -1.77 0.32
CA PRO A 27 -7.40 -3.00 -0.34
C PRO A 27 -8.02 -3.99 0.65
N GLN A 28 -8.51 -5.12 0.15
CA GLN A 28 -9.00 -6.22 1.00
C GLN A 28 -7.93 -6.63 2.02
N GLN A 29 -8.34 -6.95 3.24
CA GLN A 29 -7.42 -7.27 4.35
C GLN A 29 -6.42 -8.38 4.00
N SER A 30 -6.84 -9.38 3.24
CA SER A 30 -5.97 -10.47 2.76
C SER A 30 -4.79 -10.00 1.89
N TYR A 31 -4.91 -8.83 1.23
CA TYR A 31 -3.86 -8.23 0.41
C TYR A 31 -3.18 -7.02 1.09
N GLY A 32 -3.67 -6.57 2.25
CA GLY A 32 -3.16 -5.40 2.96
C GLY A 32 -1.66 -5.47 3.26
N CYS A 33 -1.18 -6.63 3.73
CA CYS A 33 0.24 -6.85 4.03
C CYS A 33 1.15 -6.69 2.80
N THR A 34 0.80 -7.33 1.68
CA THR A 34 1.56 -7.26 0.42
C THR A 34 1.55 -5.83 -0.12
N TYR A 35 0.39 -5.17 -0.07
CA TYR A 35 0.23 -3.78 -0.50
C TYR A 35 1.07 -2.82 0.33
N ALA A 36 1.04 -2.93 1.66
CA ALA A 36 1.81 -2.05 2.55
C ALA A 36 3.32 -2.16 2.30
N ARG A 37 3.85 -3.38 2.13
CA ARG A 37 5.27 -3.59 1.78
C ARG A 37 5.63 -2.96 0.45
N ALA A 38 4.81 -3.18 -0.59
CA ALA A 38 5.03 -2.58 -1.90
C ALA A 38 4.97 -1.05 -1.85
N TRP A 39 4.06 -0.48 -1.06
CA TRP A 39 3.95 0.96 -0.88
C TRP A 39 5.19 1.57 -0.22
N ILE A 40 5.68 0.92 0.85
CA ILE A 40 6.92 1.31 1.55
C ILE A 40 8.11 1.25 0.59
N ASP A 41 8.28 0.14 -0.13
CA ASP A 41 9.37 -0.02 -1.11
C ASP A 41 9.30 1.05 -2.21
N ALA A 42 8.10 1.39 -2.71
CA ALA A 42 7.91 2.46 -3.67
C ALA A 42 8.40 3.82 -3.13
N LYS A 43 7.93 4.20 -1.93
CA LYS A 43 8.28 5.48 -1.30
C LYS A 43 9.76 5.57 -1.00
N HIS A 44 10.38 4.47 -0.51
CA HIS A 44 11.82 4.41 -0.29
C HIS A 44 12.61 4.54 -1.59
N TYR A 45 12.23 3.83 -2.64
CA TYR A 45 12.93 3.88 -3.93
C TYR A 45 12.88 5.26 -4.57
N TYR A 46 11.71 5.90 -4.55
CA TYR A 46 11.53 7.25 -5.10
C TYR A 46 11.86 8.38 -4.11
N GLN A 47 12.32 8.05 -2.90
CA GLN A 47 12.62 8.99 -1.82
C GLN A 47 11.47 9.97 -1.54
N LEU A 48 10.25 9.46 -1.59
CA LEU A 48 9.02 10.24 -1.37
C LEU A 48 8.69 10.33 0.12
N ASN A 49 8.08 11.44 0.51
CA ASN A 49 7.64 11.63 1.88
C ASN A 49 6.40 10.79 2.19
N VAL A 50 6.36 10.26 3.41
CA VAL A 50 5.21 9.57 4.00
C VAL A 50 4.62 10.51 5.06
N THR A 51 3.31 10.75 5.01
CA THR A 51 2.61 11.56 6.01
C THR A 51 2.35 10.70 7.26
N SER A 52 2.23 11.32 8.44
CA SER A 52 1.88 10.59 9.68
C SER A 52 0.63 9.69 9.54
N PRO A 53 -0.51 10.14 8.98
CA PRO A 53 -1.67 9.26 8.81
C PRO A 53 -1.42 8.11 7.83
N GLU A 54 -0.63 8.33 6.77
CA GLU A 54 -0.25 7.28 5.83
C GLU A 54 0.61 6.21 6.53
N HIS A 55 1.55 6.63 7.38
CA HIS A 55 2.38 5.73 8.18
C HIS A 55 1.54 4.87 9.12
N ASP A 56 0.63 5.47 9.89
CA ASP A 56 -0.21 4.73 10.83
C ASP A 56 -1.10 3.71 10.13
N ALA A 57 -1.62 4.06 8.95
CA ALA A 57 -2.39 3.15 8.12
C ALA A 57 -1.56 1.95 7.62
N LEU A 58 -0.31 2.21 7.21
CA LEU A 58 0.61 1.15 6.78
C LEU A 58 0.98 0.23 7.94
N VAL A 59 1.21 0.77 9.14
CA VAL A 59 1.50 -0.03 10.34
C VAL A 59 0.31 -0.93 10.69
N GLU A 60 -0.91 -0.41 10.67
CA GLU A 60 -2.11 -1.20 10.93
C GLU A 60 -2.31 -2.31 9.88
N MET A 61 -2.03 -2.04 8.61
CA MET A 61 -2.03 -3.08 7.57
C MET A 61 -0.95 -4.15 7.80
N LEU A 62 0.23 -3.75 8.27
CA LEU A 62 1.32 -4.68 8.57
C LEU A 62 1.03 -5.54 9.80
N ASP A 63 0.26 -5.04 10.76
CA ASP A 63 -0.18 -5.81 11.93
C ASP A 63 -1.10 -6.98 11.54
N THR A 64 -1.87 -6.81 10.46
CA THR A 64 -2.70 -7.89 9.87
C THR A 64 -1.92 -8.90 9.03
N CYS A 65 -0.60 -8.74 8.88
CA CYS A 65 0.23 -9.75 8.21
C CYS A 65 0.18 -11.07 8.99
N PRO A 66 -0.03 -12.22 8.32
CA PRO A 66 0.10 -13.51 9.00
C PRO A 66 1.50 -13.62 9.62
N ALA A 67 1.55 -13.92 10.91
CA ALA A 67 2.79 -14.26 11.60
C ALA A 67 3.39 -15.47 10.86
N VAL A 68 4.53 -15.23 10.22
CA VAL A 68 5.30 -16.27 9.54
C VAL A 68 5.88 -17.27 10.54
#